data_AF-A0A392PG23-F1
#
_entry.id   AF-A0A392PG23-F1
#
_cell.length_a   1.000
_cell.length_b   1.000
_cell.length_c   1.000
_cell.angle_alpha   90.00
_cell.angle_beta   90.00
_cell.angle_gamma   90.00
#
_symmetry.space_group_name_H-M   'P 1'
#
loop_
_entity.id
_entity.type
_entity.pdbx_description
1 polymer ?
#
loop_
_entity_poly.entity_id
_entity_poly.type
_entity_poly.pdbx_seq_one_letter_code
_entity_poly.pdbx_strand_id
1 'polypeptide(L)'
;MLLPKQTRSCPPITLVLDLDETLVHSSLEPCEDVDFTFTVNFNSEEHIVYVRCRPHLKDFLERVSGLFEIIIFTASQSIYAEQLLNVLDPKRKIFRHR
;
A
#
# COMPACT_ATOMS: atom_id res chain seq x y z
N MET A 1 -3.21 -17.95 -14.24
CA MET A 1 -2.32 -16.77 -14.33
C MET A 1 -2.63 -15.92 -13.10
N LEU A 2 -1.62 -15.59 -12.28
CA LEU A 2 -1.81 -14.93 -10.97
C LEU A 2 -1.98 -13.40 -11.09
N LEU A 3 -1.47 -12.80 -12.17
CA LEU A 3 -1.59 -11.36 -12.40
C LEU A 3 -2.93 -11.02 -13.08
N PRO A 4 -3.49 -9.83 -12.81
CA PRO A 4 -4.64 -9.31 -13.53
C PRO A 4 -4.40 -9.28 -15.04
N LYS A 5 -5.48 -9.41 -15.82
CA LYS A 5 -5.37 -9.23 -17.28
C LYS A 5 -5.05 -7.77 -17.59
N GLN A 6 -3.90 -7.54 -18.21
CA GLN A 6 -3.53 -6.22 -18.70
C GLN A 6 -4.54 -5.73 -19.75
N THR A 7 -4.92 -4.46 -19.64
CA THR A 7 -5.73 -3.76 -20.66
C THR A 7 -4.83 -2.83 -21.47
N ARG A 8 -5.30 -2.35 -22.63
CA ARG A 8 -4.50 -1.43 -23.48
C ARG A 8 -4.12 -0.12 -22.79
N SER A 9 -4.76 0.23 -21.67
CA SER A 9 -4.47 1.42 -20.87
C SER A 9 -3.52 1.17 -19.70
N CYS A 10 -3.09 -0.08 -19.49
CA CYS A 10 -2.06 -0.42 -18.50
C CYS A 10 -0.68 -0.29 -19.13
N PRO A 11 0.32 0.24 -18.40
CA PRO A 11 1.70 0.12 -18.83
C PRO A 11 2.08 -1.37 -19.04
N PRO A 12 2.94 -1.68 -20.01
CA PRO A 12 3.20 -3.06 -20.42
C PRO A 12 4.02 -3.86 -19.40
N ILE A 13 4.74 -3.17 -18.51
CA ILE A 13 5.60 -3.78 -17.51
C ILE A 13 4.90 -3.67 -16.15
N THR A 14 4.78 -4.81 -15.47
CA THR A 14 4.27 -4.87 -14.11
C THR A 14 5.41 -4.67 -13.11
N LEU A 15 5.22 -3.74 -12.17
CA LEU A 15 6.09 -3.54 -11.01
C LEU A 15 5.39 -4.10 -9.78
N VAL A 16 5.92 -5.20 -9.25
CA VAL A 16 5.43 -5.81 -8.01
C VAL A 16 6.14 -5.17 -6.82
N LEU A 17 5.38 -4.65 -5.86
CA LEU A 17 5.91 -3.97 -4.67
C LEU A 17 5.37 -4.63 -3.40
N ASP A 18 6.25 -4.78 -2.41
CA ASP A 18 5.87 -5.09 -1.03
C ASP A 18 5.49 -3.80 -0.27
N LEU A 19 4.86 -3.95 0.90
CA LEU A 19 4.40 -2.83 1.75
C LEU A 19 5.36 -2.56 2.90
N ASP A 20 5.41 -3.46 3.87
CA ASP A 20 6.14 -3.28 5.13
C ASP A 20 7.66 -3.40 4.89
N GLU A 21 8.45 -2.54 5.53
CA GLU A 21 9.90 -2.37 5.30
C GLU A 21 10.30 -2.02 3.86
N THR A 22 9.34 -1.75 2.97
CA THR A 22 9.57 -1.39 1.57
C THR A 22 9.02 0.01 1.27
N LEU A 23 7.73 0.23 1.48
CA LEU A 23 7.03 1.50 1.27
C LEU A 23 6.71 2.20 2.59
N VAL A 24 6.41 1.43 3.63
CA VAL A 24 6.07 1.93 4.97
C VAL A 24 6.72 1.07 6.04
N HIS A 25 6.71 1.60 7.26
CA HIS A 25 6.95 0.85 8.49
C HIS A 25 5.73 1.01 9.39
N SER A 26 5.22 -0.10 9.95
CA SER A 26 4.02 -0.11 10.78
C SER A 26 4.27 -0.74 12.16
N SER A 27 3.54 -0.27 13.17
CA SER A 27 3.60 -0.77 14.55
C SER A 27 2.22 -0.82 15.18
N LEU A 28 1.99 -1.80 16.07
CA LEU A 28 0.81 -1.85 16.96
C LEU A 28 1.05 -1.13 18.29
N GLU A 29 2.31 -0.86 18.62
CA GLU A 29 2.69 -0.04 19.76
C GLU A 29 2.78 1.43 19.34
N PRO A 30 2.35 2.38 20.18
CA PRO A 30 2.53 3.80 19.93
C PRO A 30 4.01 4.14 19.69
N CYS A 31 4.27 4.92 18.65
CA CYS A 31 5.61 5.39 18.33
C CYS A 31 5.63 6.90 18.03
N GLU A 32 6.79 7.53 18.26
CA GLU A 32 7.04 8.91 17.87
C GLU A 32 7.23 9.01 16.34
N ASP A 33 7.04 10.21 15.78
CA ASP A 33 7.23 10.52 14.36
C ASP A 33 6.35 9.72 13.38
N VAL A 34 5.10 9.46 13.76
CA VAL A 34 4.11 8.81 12.88
C VAL A 34 3.56 9.78 11.83
N ASP A 35 3.42 9.32 10.60
CA ASP A 35 2.80 10.11 9.53
C ASP A 35 1.27 10.03 9.58
N PHE A 36 0.74 8.84 9.91
CA PHE A 36 -0.69 8.63 10.10
C PHE A 36 -0.98 7.36 10.89
N THR A 37 -2.24 7.24 11.32
CA THR A 37 -2.78 6.06 12.01
C THR A 37 -4.07 5.61 11.36
N PHE A 38 -4.37 4.31 11.44
CA PHE A 38 -5.70 3.80 11.12
C PHE A 38 -6.05 2.59 11.99
N THR A 39 -7.34 2.30 12.13
CA THR A 39 -7.83 1.18 12.93
C THR A 39 -8.08 -0.04 12.04
N VAL A 40 -7.70 -1.22 12.52
CA VAL A 40 -8.05 -2.51 11.93
C VAL A 40 -8.78 -3.37 12.94
N ASN A 41 -9.78 -4.11 12.47
CA ASN A 41 -10.48 -5.12 13.27
C ASN A 41 -9.81 -6.47 13.05
N PHE A 42 -9.14 -6.99 14.07
CA PHE A 42 -8.48 -8.29 14.03
C PHE A 42 -8.92 -9.11 15.25
N ASN A 43 -9.30 -10.38 15.04
CA ASN A 43 -9.80 -11.26 16.10
C ASN A 43 -10.96 -10.68 16.94
N SER A 44 -11.82 -9.88 16.32
CA SER A 44 -12.94 -9.17 16.99
C SER A 44 -12.51 -8.08 17.97
N GLU A 45 -11.25 -7.63 17.90
CA GLU A 45 -10.72 -6.48 18.64
C GLU A 45 -10.25 -5.39 17.68
N GLU A 46 -10.44 -4.13 18.07
CA GLU A 46 -9.91 -2.97 17.35
C GLU A 46 -8.46 -2.71 17.75
N HIS A 47 -7.58 -2.65 16.76
CA HIS A 47 -6.18 -2.28 16.95
C HIS A 47 -5.88 -1.01 16.16
N ILE A 48 -5.20 -0.06 16.81
CA ILE A 48 -4.66 1.13 16.14
C ILE A 48 -3.29 0.76 15.56
N VAL A 49 -3.13 1.02 14.27
CA VAL A 49 -1.86 0.85 13.57
C VAL A 49 -1.21 2.21 13.36
N TYR A 50 0.04 2.32 13.78
CA TYR A 50 0.88 3.50 13.66
C TYR A 50 1.80 3.33 12.46
N VAL A 51 1.77 4.27 11.51
CA VAL A 51 2.48 4.11 10.23
C VAL A 51 3.43 5.27 9.97
N ARG A 52 4.63 4.92 9.54
CA ARG A 52 5.63 5.82 8.98
C ARG A 52 5.82 5.52 7.50
N CYS A 53 5.74 6.54 6.67
CA CYS A 53 6.04 6.47 5.26
C CYS A 53 7.55 6.43 5.07
N ARG A 54 8.01 5.62 4.11
CA ARG A 54 9.38 5.76 3.63
C ARG A 54 9.55 7.17 3.01
N PRO A 55 10.66 7.88 3.28
CA PRO A 55 10.92 9.16 2.64
C PRO A 55 10.75 9.10 1.12
N HIS A 56 10.12 10.11 0.54
CA HIS A 56 9.79 10.22 -0.89
C HIS A 56 8.77 9.19 -1.44
N LEU A 57 8.02 8.49 -0.57
CA LEU A 57 7.02 7.50 -0.99
C LEU A 57 6.05 8.04 -2.04
N LYS A 58 5.51 9.25 -1.83
CA LYS A 58 4.56 9.86 -2.75
C LYS A 58 5.17 10.13 -4.12
N ASP A 59 6.33 10.79 -4.17
CA ASP A 59 7.03 11.11 -5.42
C ASP A 59 7.41 9.82 -6.19
N PHE A 60 7.84 8.79 -5.45
CA PHE A 60 8.13 7.47 -6.00
C PHE A 60 6.90 6.86 -6.66
N LEU A 61 5.77 6.77 -5.94
CA LEU A 61 4.54 6.17 -6.46
C LEU A 61 3.95 6.96 -7.63
N GLU A 62 3.96 8.30 -7.57
CA GLU A 62 3.53 9.15 -8.67
C GLU A 62 4.41 8.93 -9.90
N ARG A 63 5.74 8.85 -9.75
CA ARG A 63 6.65 8.62 -10.87
C ARG A 63 6.48 7.23 -11.49
N VAL A 64 6.44 6.18 -10.68
CA VAL A 64 6.40 4.80 -11.19
C VAL A 64 5.03 4.42 -11.73
N SER A 65 3.93 5.02 -11.26
CA SER A 65 2.57 4.74 -11.77
C SER A 65 2.35 5.17 -13.22
N GLY A 66 3.12 6.14 -13.71
CA GLY A 66 3.14 6.51 -15.13
C GLY A 66 3.98 5.58 -16.02
N LEU A 67 4.84 4.76 -15.41
CA LEU A 67 5.80 3.90 -16.11
C LEU A 67 5.42 2.42 -16.06
N PHE A 68 4.77 1.99 -14.97
CA PHE A 68 4.49 0.59 -14.66
C PHE A 68 3.05 0.38 -14.20
N GLU A 69 2.52 -0.81 -14.46
CA GLU A 69 1.35 -1.31 -13.76
C GLU A 69 1.79 -1.79 -12.38
N ILE A 70 1.39 -1.07 -11.33
CA ILE A 70 1.81 -1.38 -9.96
C ILE A 70 0.87 -2.43 -9.37
N ILE A 71 1.45 -3.52 -8.86
CA ILE A 71 0.75 -4.58 -8.13
C ILE A 71 1.37 -4.70 -6.74
N ILE A 72 0.52 -4.67 -5.71
CA ILE A 72 0.96 -4.91 -4.34
C ILE A 72 0.98 -6.41 -4.09
N PHE A 73 2.09 -6.91 -3.56
CA PHE A 73 2.21 -8.28 -3.11
C PHE A 73 2.98 -8.28 -1.79
N THR A 74 2.27 -8.61 -0.72
CA THR A 74 2.77 -8.58 0.64
C THR A 74 2.35 -9.83 1.41
N ALA A 75 3.09 -10.17 2.47
CA ALA A 75 2.73 -11.21 3.42
C ALA A 75 1.70 -10.73 4.46
N SER A 76 1.45 -9.42 4.53
CA SER A 76 0.53 -8.82 5.49
C SER A 76 -0.93 -9.17 5.19
N GLN A 77 -1.76 -9.15 6.23
CA GLN A 77 -3.19 -9.50 6.09
C GLN A 77 -3.93 -8.48 5.23
N SER A 78 -4.91 -8.95 4.46
CA SER A 78 -5.69 -8.10 3.54
C SER A 78 -6.38 -6.94 4.25
N ILE A 79 -6.93 -7.15 5.45
CA ILE A 79 -7.59 -6.10 6.24
C ILE A 79 -6.66 -4.92 6.54
N TYR A 80 -5.37 -5.16 6.80
CA TYR A 80 -4.37 -4.13 7.04
C TYR A 80 -3.95 -3.49 5.71
N ALA A 81 -3.60 -4.32 4.72
CA ALA A 81 -3.13 -3.84 3.42
C ALA A 81 -4.18 -2.96 2.72
N GLU A 82 -5.46 -3.34 2.75
CA GLU A 82 -6.54 -2.57 2.16
C GLU A 82 -6.70 -1.20 2.82
N GLN A 83 -6.67 -1.14 4.16
CA GLN A 83 -6.77 0.12 4.89
C GLN A 83 -5.56 1.03 4.61
N LEU A 84 -4.36 0.47 4.65
CA LEU A 84 -3.14 1.21 4.30
C LEU A 84 -3.23 1.80 2.88
N LEU A 85 -3.62 0.99 1.89
CA LEU A 85 -3.73 1.44 0.51
C LEU A 85 -4.87 2.45 0.30
N ASN A 86 -5.93 2.42 1.11
CA ASN A 86 -6.97 3.46 1.10
C ASN A 86 -6.42 4.80 1.59
N VAL A 87 -5.50 4.79 2.56
CA VAL A 87 -4.82 6.01 3.02
C VAL A 87 -3.80 6.51 2.00
N LEU A 88 -2.99 5.60 1.43
CA LEU A 88 -1.94 5.97 0.47
C LEU A 88 -2.47 6.41 -0.89
N ASP A 89 -3.59 5.85 -1.35
CA ASP A 89 -4.19 6.15 -2.65
C ASP A 89 -5.72 6.23 -2.53
N PRO A 90 -6.26 7.28 -1.87
CA PRO A 90 -7.68 7.43 -1.60
C PRO A 90 -8.51 7.63 -2.87
N LYS A 91 -7.88 8.11 -3.96
CA LYS A 91 -8.54 8.33 -5.26
C LYS A 91 -8.44 7.11 -6.18
N ARG A 92 -7.81 6.01 -5.74
CA ARG A 92 -7.60 4.77 -6.49
C ARG A 92 -6.98 5.00 -7.88
N LYS A 93 -5.99 5.88 -7.95
CA LYS A 93 -5.30 6.25 -9.20
C LYS A 93 -4.03 5.45 -9.44
N ILE A 94 -3.40 4.95 -8.37
CA ILE A 94 -2.08 4.32 -8.40
C ILE A 94 -2.23 2.80 -8.41
N PHE A 95 -2.97 2.25 -7.44
CA PHE A 95 -3.13 0.80 -7.29
C PHE A 95 -4.44 0.34 -7.92
N ARG A 96 -4.37 -0.06 -9.19
CA ARG A 96 -5.54 -0.42 -10.00
C ARG A 96 -6.20 -1.74 -9.62
N HIS A 97 -5.42 -2.68 -9.10
CA HIS A 97 -5.87 -4.02 -8.76
C HIS A 97 -5.62 -4.22 -7.27
N ARG A 98 -6.70 -4.41 -6.51
CA ARG A 98 -6.73 -4.73 -5.09
C ARG A 98 -7.71 -5.89 -4.92
#